data_AF-A8EY87-F1
#
_entry.id   AF-A8EY87-F1
#
_cell.length_a   1.000
_cell.length_b   1.000
_cell.length_c   1.000
_cell.angle_alpha   90.00
_cell.angle_beta   90.00
_cell.angle_gamma   90.00
#
_symmetry.space_group_name_H-M   'P 1'
#
loop_
_entity.id
_entity.type
_entity.pdbx_description
1 polymer ?
#
loop_
_entity_poly.entity_id
_entity_poly.type
_entity_poly.pdbx_seq_one_letter_code
_entity_poly.pdbx_strand_id
1 'polypeptide(L)' 'MISSYIGENKICEQQYLDKILELELKPQGTLDERIRAACMGIPPFYTKIGIGTIVEEGKEKRNLIARNI' A
#
# COMPACT_ATOMS: atom_id res chain seq x y z
N MET A 1 1.01 11.29 5.15
CA MET A 1 -0.24 10.95 4.43
C MET A 1 -0.11 9.56 3.81
N ILE A 2 -1.17 8.76 3.86
CA ILE A 2 -1.24 7.44 3.21
C ILE A 2 -2.27 7.52 2.09
N SER A 3 -1.91 7.15 0.86
CA SER A 3 -2.83 7.19 -0.29
C SER A 3 -2.50 6.11 -1.32
N SER A 4 -3.43 5.85 -2.23
CA SER A 4 -3.22 5.02 -3.42
C SER A 4 -2.93 5.82 -4.68
N TYR A 5 -3.29 7.10 -4.73
CA TYR A 5 -3.06 8.00 -5.86
C TYR A 5 -3.05 9.46 -5.41
N ILE A 6 -2.24 10.30 -6.04
CA ILE A 6 -2.18 11.76 -5.78
C ILE A 6 -2.04 12.60 -7.07
N GLY A 7 -2.04 11.99 -8.25
CA GLY A 7 -1.51 12.61 -9.48
C GLY A 7 -2.18 13.91 -9.95
N GLU A 8 -3.40 14.21 -9.48
CA GLU A 8 -4.11 15.45 -9.82
C GLU A 8 -4.01 16.54 -8.74
N ASN A 9 -3.34 16.27 -7.62
CA ASN A 9 -3.17 17.21 -6.53
C ASN A 9 -1.77 17.80 -6.52
N LYS A 10 -1.59 18.90 -7.25
CA LYS A 10 -0.31 19.64 -7.37
C LYS A 10 0.22 20.14 -6.03
N ILE A 11 -0.67 20.47 -5.08
CA ILE A 11 -0.27 20.92 -3.74
C ILE A 11 0.39 19.78 -2.98
N CYS A 12 -0.21 18.59 -3.04
CA CYS A 12 0.33 17.39 -2.40
C CYS A 12 1.69 17.00 -3.00
N GLU A 13 1.80 17.03 -4.33
CA GLU A 13 3.06 16.77 -5.03
C GLU A 13 4.16 17.74 -4.59
N GLN A 14 3.87 19.05 -4.59
CA GLN A 14 4.84 20.06 -4.19
C GLN A 14 5.25 19.91 -2.72
N GLN A 15 4.31 19.68 -1.81
CA GLN A 15 4.60 19.47 -0.40
C GLN A 15 5.45 18.21 -0.15
N TYR A 16 5.26 17.16 -0.94
CA TYR A 16 6.09 15.95 -0.90
C TYR A 16 7.52 16.24 -1.37
N LEU A 17 7.68 16.95 -2.49
CA LEU A 17 8.99 17.34 -3.04
C LEU A 17 9.75 18.29 -2.09
N ASP A 18 9.05 19.21 -1.45
CA ASP A 18 9.59 20.13 -0.45
C ASP A 18 9.91 19.45 0.89
N LYS A 19 9.62 18.14 1.03
CA LYS A 19 9.79 17.33 2.25
C LYS A 19 8.99 17.84 3.45
N ILE A 20 7.92 18.59 3.19
CA ILE A 20 6.99 19.09 4.21
C ILE A 20 5.91 18.04 4.51
N LEU A 21 5.60 17.19 3.53
CA LEU A 21 4.64 16.10 3.65
C LEU A 21 5.34 14.75 3.46
N GLU A 22 5.30 13.90 4.49
CA GLU A 22 5.64 12.49 4.32
C GLU A 22 4.51 11.77 3.58
N LEU A 23 4.83 11.04 2.51
CA LEU A 23 3.87 10.31 1.69
C LEU A 23 4.20 8.83 1.67
N GLU A 24 3.22 7.99 2.00
CA GLU A 24 3.29 6.54 1.83
C GLU A 24 2.26 6.11 0.78
N LEU A 25 2.74 5.70 -0.39
CA LEU A 25 1.87 5.15 -1.44
C LEU A 25 1.66 3.65 -1.25
N LYS A 26 0.40 3.22 -1.32
CA LYS A 26 0.00 1.81 -1.28
C LYS A 26 -0.90 1.46 -2.45
N PRO A 27 -0.74 0.28 -3.07
CA PRO A 27 -1.70 -0.19 -4.05
C PRO A 27 -3.13 -0.14 -3.50
N GLN A 28 -4.09 0.35 -4.29
CA GLN A 28 -5.45 0.64 -3.81
C GLN A 28 -6.11 -0.56 -3.13
N GLY A 29 -6.12 -1.73 -3.79
CA GLY A 29 -6.70 -2.94 -3.19
C GLY A 29 -5.99 -3.39 -1.91
N THR A 30 -4.68 -3.12 -1.77
CA THR A 30 -3.96 -3.39 -0.52
C THR A 30 -4.34 -2.37 0.57
N LEU A 31 -4.55 -1.10 0.22
CA LEU A 31 -4.98 -0.08 1.16
C LEU A 31 -6.38 -0.38 1.69
N ASP A 32 -7.32 -0.72 0.81
CA ASP A 32 -8.69 -1.08 1.16
C ASP A 32 -8.72 -2.28 2.10
N GLU A 33 -7.95 -3.34 1.77
CA GLU A 33 -7.87 -4.55 2.58
C GLU A 33 -7.19 -4.31 3.94
N ARG A 34 -6.22 -3.38 4.02
CA ARG A 34 -5.64 -2.95 5.30
C ARG A 34 -6.68 -2.29 6.20
N ILE A 35 -7.50 -1.40 5.66
CA ILE A 35 -8.56 -0.73 6.41
C ILE A 35 -9.58 -1.77 6.89
N ARG A 36 -10.04 -2.64 5.98
CA ARG A 36 -10.96 -3.74 6.31
C ARG A 36 -10.42 -4.65 7.41
N ALA A 37 -9.18 -5.12 7.27
CA ALA A 37 -8.53 -6.01 8.23
C ALA A 37 -8.41 -5.34 9.61
N ALA A 38 -8.00 -4.07 9.66
CA ALA A 38 -7.91 -3.30 10.89
C ALA A 38 -9.26 -3.19 11.60
N CYS A 39 -10.34 -2.86 10.87
CA CYS A 39 -11.68 -2.75 11.45
C CYS A 39 -12.23 -4.08 11.98
N MET A 40 -11.75 -5.21 11.45
CA MET A 40 -12.21 -6.55 11.84
C MET A 40 -11.25 -7.25 12.82
N GLY A 41 -10.19 -6.57 13.26
CA GLY A 41 -9.16 -7.18 14.12
C GLY A 41 -8.41 -8.34 13.46
N ILE A 42 -8.34 -8.35 12.12
CA ILE A 42 -7.65 -9.38 11.36
C ILE A 42 -6.13 -9.06 11.40
N PRO A 43 -5.28 -10.05 11.74
CA PRO A 43 -3.83 -9.87 11.74
C PRO A 43 -3.29 -9.55 10.33
N PRO A 44 -1.97 -9.28 10.17
CA PRO A 44 -1.37 -9.08 8.87
C PRO A 44 -1.75 -10.17 7.85
N PHE A 45 -2.05 -9.75 6.64
CA PHE A 45 -2.47 -10.63 5.54
C PHE A 45 -1.42 -10.63 4.41
N TYR A 46 -1.42 -11.69 3.61
CA TYR A 46 -0.59 -11.80 2.41
C TYR A 46 -1.42 -11.45 1.16
N THR A 47 -0.80 -10.76 0.21
CA THR A 47 -1.38 -10.46 -1.10
C THR A 47 -0.32 -10.59 -2.18
N LYS A 48 -0.74 -10.96 -3.40
CA LYS A 48 0.14 -11.02 -4.57
C LYS A 48 0.46 -9.61 -5.13
N ILE A 49 -0.29 -8.59 -4.72
CA ILE A 49 -0.15 -7.22 -5.24
C ILE A 49 1.20 -6.63 -4.80
N GLY A 50 1.98 -6.16 -5.78
CA GLY A 50 3.25 -5.48 -5.56
C GLY A 50 4.48 -6.39 -5.55
N ILE A 51 4.33 -7.71 -5.71
CA ILE A 51 5.48 -8.64 -5.89
C ILE A 51 6.32 -8.20 -7.09
N GLY A 52 7.64 -8.12 -6.92
CA GLY A 52 8.60 -7.71 -7.95
C GLY A 52 8.70 -6.19 -8.16
N THR A 53 8.05 -5.38 -7.32
CA THR A 53 8.07 -3.91 -7.40
C THR A 53 8.65 -3.29 -6.13
N ILE A 54 8.90 -1.97 -6.12
CA ILE A 54 9.35 -1.23 -4.93
C ILE A 54 8.42 -1.41 -3.72
N VAL A 55 7.13 -1.71 -3.95
CA VAL A 55 6.15 -1.95 -2.87
C VAL A 55 6.48 -3.21 -2.06
N GLU A 56 7.26 -4.14 -2.63
CA GLU A 56 7.66 -5.39 -1.97
C GLU A 56 8.83 -5.21 -0.99
N GLU A 57 9.62 -4.15 -1.14
CA GLU A 57 10.85 -3.95 -0.35
C GLU A 57 10.58 -3.96 1.16
N GLY A 58 11.41 -4.70 1.90
CA GLY A 58 11.31 -4.82 3.36
C GLY A 58 10.13 -5.66 3.89
N LYS A 59 9.33 -6.30 3.03
CA LYS A 59 8.19 -7.14 3.46
C LYS A 59 8.53 -8.63 3.45
N GLU A 60 7.90 -9.38 4.38
CA GLU A 60 8.02 -10.84 4.42
C GLU A 60 7.38 -11.46 3.17
N LYS A 61 8.09 -12.40 2.53
CA LYS A 61 7.58 -13.20 1.41
C LYS A 61 7.27 -14.61 1.88
N ARG A 62 6.14 -15.15 1.44
CA ARG A 62 5.75 -16.53 1.73
C ARG A 62 5.07 -17.16 0.53
N ASN A 63 5.47 -18.38 0.19
CA ASN A 63 4.78 -19.18 -0.80
C ASN A 63 3.58 -19.86 -0.13
N LEU A 64 2.39 -19.39 -0.48
CA LEU A 64 1.12 -19.92 0.00
C LEU A 64 0.38 -20.58 -1.17
N ILE A 65 -0.35 -21.66 -0.89
CA ILE A 65 -1.26 -22.26 -1.87
C ILE A 65 -2.50 -21.34 -1.96
N ALA A 66 -2.39 -20.28 -2.75
CA ALA A 66 -3.53 -19.45 -3.10
C ALA A 66 -4.27 -20.11 -4.27
N ARG A 67 -5.61 -20.27 -4.16
CA ARG A 67 -6.44 -20.58 -5.32
C ARG A 67 -6.22 -19.47 -6.35
N ASN A 68 -5.87 -19.82 -7.58
CA ASN A 68 -5.95 -18.88 -8.69
C ASN A 68 -7.44 -18.57 -8.87
N ILE A 69 -7.84 -17.39 -8.45
CA ILE A 69 -9.15 -16.82 -8.74
C ILE A 69 -9.03 -16.08 -10.07
#